data_AF-A0A2E6ZVB3-F1
#
_entry.id   AF-A0A2E6ZVB3-F1
#
_cell.length_a   1.000
_cell.length_b   1.000
_cell.length_c   1.000
_cell.angle_alpha   90.00
_cell.angle_beta   90.00
_cell.angle_gamma   90.00
#
_symmetry.space_group_name_H-M   'P 1'
#
loop_
_entity.id
_entity.type
_entity.pdbx_description
1 polymer ?
#
loop_
_entity_poly.entity_id
_entity_poly.type
_entity_poly.pdbx_seq_one_letter_code
_entity_poly.pdbx_strand_id
1 'polypeptide(L)'
;MRTLLVFDDDATPEAVVAGAVGATHVDLFPLTFRWDRLRAIERQLEARVETLRRLDVPRLVDAEVTGLRQRLPAWARDVAERVVDGRPVASWLRRKPGVESSFWSGSIAEKNPLKTPELFLVAQVRAVDKQLTDGGYQACRLLLGGGLLRRTLVDVARAHDVSVAASSTTSSWRARLRSWLEGDGAVATPMAAWLVWSRFLAWGLMARGLTFGAAGLEPPATLFVSYFPHVDRRAAASGRFVNRYVGPLQDRLTEAGPVWWLGLFVFIDGRGFREAASLARRFVAGGERLALLEAYGTPLAMVRVWLEWWRLS
;
A
#
# COMPACT_ATOMS: atom_id res chain seq x y z
N MET A 1 -14.01 -17.13 29.91
CA MET A 1 -14.24 -16.86 28.47
C MET A 1 -12.90 -16.74 27.74
N ARG A 2 -12.74 -17.42 26.60
CA ARG A 2 -11.60 -17.28 25.67
C ARG A 2 -11.90 -16.19 24.65
N THR A 3 -10.99 -15.23 24.53
CA THR A 3 -11.19 -14.03 23.72
C THR A 3 -10.01 -13.81 22.78
N LEU A 4 -10.31 -13.55 21.52
CA LEU A 4 -9.35 -13.09 20.53
C LEU A 4 -9.33 -11.55 20.52
N LEU A 5 -8.18 -10.94 20.78
CA LEU A 5 -8.00 -9.49 20.70
C LEU A 5 -7.20 -9.14 19.44
N VAL A 6 -7.84 -8.51 18.46
CA VAL A 6 -7.21 -8.05 17.22
C VAL A 6 -7.03 -6.53 17.27
N PHE A 7 -5.82 -6.03 17.08
CA PHE A 7 -5.52 -4.60 17.19
C PHE A 7 -4.36 -4.16 16.28
N ASP A 8 -4.35 -2.90 15.87
CA ASP A 8 -3.34 -2.31 14.99
C ASP A 8 -2.55 -1.17 15.66
N ASP A 9 -1.75 -0.44 14.87
CA ASP A 9 -0.91 0.67 15.33
C ASP A 9 -1.71 1.85 15.93
N ASP A 10 -3.02 1.94 15.68
CA ASP A 10 -3.83 3.03 16.22
C ASP A 10 -4.37 2.71 17.63
N ALA A 11 -4.33 1.45 18.06
CA ALA A 11 -4.82 1.04 19.38
C ALA A 11 -3.89 1.49 20.52
N THR A 12 -4.46 2.06 21.58
CA THR A 12 -3.73 2.37 22.81
C THR A 12 -3.68 1.15 23.73
N PRO A 13 -2.62 0.97 24.54
CA PRO A 13 -2.53 -0.14 25.48
C PRO A 13 -3.76 -0.24 26.40
N GLU A 14 -4.26 0.88 26.88
CA GLU A 14 -5.41 0.96 27.80
C GLU A 14 -6.69 0.45 27.12
N ALA A 15 -6.90 0.80 25.85
CA ALA A 15 -8.05 0.35 25.08
C ALA A 15 -8.01 -1.16 24.82
N VAL A 16 -6.83 -1.69 24.49
CA VAL A 16 -6.65 -3.14 24.28
C VAL A 16 -6.90 -3.90 25.58
N VAL A 17 -6.38 -3.42 26.71
CA VAL A 17 -6.59 -4.03 28.02
C VAL A 17 -8.06 -3.96 28.45
N ALA A 18 -8.75 -2.86 28.18
CA ALA A 18 -10.19 -2.74 28.42
C ALA A 18 -11.02 -3.72 27.56
N GLY A 19 -10.52 -4.08 26.38
CA GLY A 19 -11.12 -5.11 25.52
C GLY A 19 -11.09 -6.52 26.15
N ALA A 20 -10.19 -6.78 27.09
CA ALA A 20 -10.06 -8.08 27.77
C ALA A 20 -10.99 -8.27 28.97
N VAL A 21 -11.83 -7.30 29.31
CA VAL A 21 -12.71 -7.38 30.49
C VAL A 21 -13.63 -8.60 30.39
N GLY A 22 -13.62 -9.44 31.43
CA GLY A 22 -14.40 -10.67 31.52
C GLY A 22 -13.77 -11.87 30.80
N ALA A 23 -12.61 -11.71 30.17
CA ALA A 23 -11.84 -12.81 29.60
C ALA A 23 -11.00 -13.50 30.67
N THR A 24 -10.98 -14.83 30.63
CA THR A 24 -10.08 -15.68 31.44
C THR A 24 -8.85 -16.09 30.62
N HIS A 25 -9.04 -16.24 29.31
CA HIS A 25 -8.03 -16.68 28.37
C HIS A 25 -8.00 -15.66 27.22
N VAL A 26 -6.85 -15.06 26.95
CA VAL A 26 -6.69 -14.03 25.93
C VAL A 26 -5.62 -14.43 24.94
N ASP A 27 -5.99 -14.49 23.67
CA ASP A 27 -5.05 -14.61 22.57
C ASP A 27 -4.89 -13.25 21.88
N LEU A 28 -3.67 -12.72 21.88
CA LEU A 28 -3.33 -11.46 21.22
C LEU A 28 -3.02 -11.70 19.74
N PHE A 29 -3.72 -10.99 18.87
CA PHE A 29 -3.48 -10.93 17.43
C PHE A 29 -3.03 -9.50 17.03
N PRO A 30 -1.76 -9.13 17.29
CA PRO A 30 -1.25 -7.81 16.93
C PRO A 30 -1.00 -7.68 15.43
N LEU A 31 -1.64 -6.69 14.80
CA LEU A 31 -1.35 -6.21 13.44
C LEU A 31 -0.32 -5.07 13.44
N THR A 32 0.55 -5.04 14.45
CA THR A 32 1.53 -3.98 14.70
C THR A 32 2.91 -4.57 14.97
N PHE A 33 3.96 -3.84 14.57
CA PHE A 33 5.36 -4.15 14.90
C PHE A 33 5.92 -3.26 16.03
N ARG A 34 5.06 -2.53 16.75
CA ARG A 34 5.44 -1.66 17.87
C ARG A 34 5.68 -2.46 19.15
N TRP A 35 6.89 -3.00 19.26
CA TRP A 35 7.32 -3.85 20.39
C TRP A 35 7.23 -3.18 21.76
N ASP A 36 7.42 -1.86 21.83
CA ASP A 36 7.22 -1.05 23.03
C ASP A 36 5.78 -1.17 23.54
N ARG A 37 4.80 -0.98 22.66
CA ARG A 37 3.38 -1.04 23.00
C ARG A 37 2.91 -2.45 23.29
N LEU A 38 3.36 -3.42 22.49
CA LEU A 38 2.98 -4.81 22.66
C LEU A 38 3.40 -5.35 24.03
N ARG A 39 4.64 -5.05 24.46
CA ARG A 39 5.12 -5.42 25.80
C ARG A 39 4.35 -4.73 26.92
N ALA A 40 3.93 -3.48 26.71
CA ALA A 40 3.11 -2.77 27.68
C ALA A 40 1.73 -3.43 27.84
N ILE A 41 1.11 -3.85 26.73
CA ILE A 41 -0.16 -4.60 26.73
C ILE A 41 0.00 -5.95 27.42
N GLU A 42 1.03 -6.72 27.07
CA GLU A 42 1.29 -8.04 27.66
C GLU A 42 1.41 -7.95 29.18
N ARG A 43 2.27 -7.05 29.69
CA ARG A 43 2.46 -6.84 31.13
C ARG A 43 1.17 -6.48 31.87
N GLN A 44 0.31 -5.65 31.28
CA GLN A 44 -0.96 -5.26 31.90
C GLN A 44 -2.00 -6.38 31.90
N LEU A 45 -1.96 -7.27 30.90
CA LEU A 45 -2.88 -8.40 30.79
C LEU A 45 -2.45 -9.59 31.63
N GLU A 46 -1.16 -9.87 31.76
CA GLU A 46 -0.63 -10.95 32.61
C GLU A 46 -1.13 -10.86 34.05
N ALA A 47 -1.35 -9.65 34.56
CA ALA A 47 -1.89 -9.43 35.90
C ALA A 47 -3.43 -9.57 36.00
N ARG A 48 -4.14 -9.76 34.88
CA ARG A 48 -5.61 -9.68 34.79
C ARG A 48 -6.28 -10.91 34.21
N VAL A 49 -5.55 -11.78 33.52
CA VAL A 49 -6.07 -12.99 32.87
C VAL A 49 -5.29 -14.21 33.32
N GLU A 50 -5.95 -15.37 33.35
CA GLU A 50 -5.32 -16.63 33.76
C GLU A 50 -4.32 -17.12 32.70
N THR A 51 -4.70 -16.99 31.43
CA THR A 51 -3.86 -17.38 30.30
C THR A 51 -3.76 -16.24 29.30
N LEU A 52 -2.54 -15.81 29.03
CA LEU A 52 -2.23 -14.88 27.96
C LEU A 52 -1.33 -15.57 26.94
N ARG A 53 -1.71 -15.52 25.66
CA ARG A 53 -0.89 -16.03 24.57
C ARG A 53 -0.78 -14.99 23.47
N ARG A 54 0.44 -14.62 23.11
CA ARG A 54 0.69 -13.88 21.87
C ARG A 54 0.74 -14.82 20.68
N LEU A 55 -0.11 -14.58 19.69
CA LEU A 55 -0.06 -15.31 18.44
C LEU A 55 1.11 -14.81 17.58
N ASP A 56 1.75 -15.74 16.89
CA ASP A 56 2.76 -15.43 15.88
C ASP A 56 2.07 -14.98 14.58
N VAL A 57 1.50 -13.77 14.64
CA VAL A 57 0.75 -13.16 13.53
C VAL A 57 1.57 -13.08 12.25
N PRO A 58 2.87 -12.71 12.26
CA PRO A 58 3.69 -12.72 11.05
C PRO A 58 3.67 -14.09 10.36
N ARG A 59 3.86 -15.18 11.12
CA ARG A 59 3.83 -16.54 10.56
C ARG A 59 2.43 -16.93 10.08
N LEU A 60 1.38 -16.58 10.81
CA LEU A 60 -0.01 -16.87 10.43
C LEU A 60 -0.40 -16.16 9.12
N VAL A 61 -0.07 -14.88 8.99
CA VAL A 61 -0.36 -14.10 7.79
C VAL A 61 0.51 -14.54 6.61
N ASP A 62 1.80 -14.84 6.83
CA ASP A 62 2.70 -15.30 5.78
C ASP A 62 2.27 -16.66 5.20
N ALA A 63 1.73 -17.55 6.03
CA ALA A 63 1.13 -18.80 5.58
C ALA A 63 -0.06 -18.55 4.64
N GLU A 64 -0.93 -17.57 4.96
CA GLU A 64 -2.04 -17.20 4.08
C GLU A 64 -1.57 -16.53 2.78
N VAL A 65 -0.57 -15.64 2.84
CA VAL A 65 0.02 -15.03 1.64
C VAL A 65 0.60 -16.11 0.72
N THR A 66 1.32 -17.07 1.29
CA THR A 66 1.91 -18.19 0.53
C THR A 66 0.83 -19.06 -0.10
N GLY A 67 -0.21 -19.42 0.66
CA GLY A 67 -1.35 -20.18 0.14
C GLY A 67 -2.12 -19.44 -0.95
N LEU A 68 -2.35 -18.13 -0.77
CA LEU A 68 -2.99 -17.27 -1.76
C LEU A 68 -2.15 -17.19 -3.04
N ARG A 69 -0.82 -17.06 -2.95
CA ARG A 69 0.07 -17.03 -4.12
C ARG A 69 -0.04 -18.29 -4.97
N GLN A 70 -0.06 -19.46 -4.35
CA GLN A 70 -0.19 -20.74 -5.05
C GLN A 70 -1.51 -20.87 -5.80
N ARG A 71 -2.56 -20.22 -5.31
CA ARG A 71 -3.92 -20.27 -5.88
C ARG A 71 -4.37 -18.96 -6.51
N LEU A 72 -3.47 -18.00 -6.71
CA LEU A 72 -3.83 -16.64 -7.07
C LEU A 72 -4.64 -16.54 -8.37
N PRO A 73 -4.31 -17.30 -9.45
CA PRO A 73 -5.14 -17.29 -10.66
C PRO A 73 -6.56 -17.80 -10.41
N ALA A 74 -6.71 -18.91 -9.68
CA ALA A 74 -8.01 -19.49 -9.36
C ALA A 74 -8.82 -18.56 -8.45
N TRP A 75 -8.19 -18.04 -7.39
CA TRP A 75 -8.83 -17.10 -6.47
C TRP A 75 -9.27 -15.82 -7.19
N ALA A 76 -8.44 -15.28 -8.10
CA ALA A 76 -8.79 -14.11 -8.89
C ALA A 76 -10.03 -14.38 -9.77
N ARG A 77 -10.09 -15.54 -10.44
CA ARG A 77 -11.28 -15.96 -11.20
C ARG A 77 -12.51 -16.08 -10.30
N ASP A 78 -12.37 -16.77 -9.16
CA ASP A 78 -13.49 -17.00 -8.23
C ASP A 78 -14.02 -15.67 -7.68
N VAL A 79 -13.15 -14.69 -7.42
CA VAL A 79 -13.54 -13.32 -7.05
C VAL A 79 -14.25 -12.64 -8.23
N ALA A 80 -13.73 -12.77 -9.45
CA ALA A 80 -14.29 -12.16 -10.66
C ALA A 80 -15.75 -12.58 -10.89
N GLU A 81 -16.04 -13.85 -10.66
CA GLU A 81 -17.34 -14.48 -10.88
C GLU A 81 -18.32 -14.24 -9.72
N ARG A 82 -17.83 -13.82 -8.55
CA ARG A 82 -18.67 -13.60 -7.37
C ARG A 82 -19.67 -12.47 -7.61
N VAL A 83 -20.92 -12.70 -7.24
CA VAL A 83 -22.01 -11.73 -7.44
C VAL A 83 -22.11 -10.81 -6.23
N VAL A 84 -22.03 -9.50 -6.49
CA VAL A 84 -22.26 -8.42 -5.51
C VAL A 84 -23.29 -7.48 -6.11
N ASP A 85 -24.36 -7.21 -5.36
CA ASP A 85 -25.51 -6.40 -5.81
C ASP A 85 -26.08 -6.84 -7.18
N GLY A 86 -26.24 -8.16 -7.34
CA GLY A 86 -26.84 -8.76 -8.52
C GLY A 86 -25.94 -8.76 -9.77
N ARG A 87 -24.68 -8.35 -9.66
CA ARG A 87 -23.72 -8.35 -10.78
C ARG A 87 -22.37 -9.00 -10.40
N PRO A 88 -21.70 -9.73 -11.31
CA PRO A 88 -20.36 -10.25 -11.04
C PRO A 88 -19.36 -9.13 -10.74
N VAL A 89 -18.42 -9.32 -9.80
CA VAL A 89 -17.34 -8.37 -9.52
C VAL A 89 -16.55 -8.00 -10.78
N ALA A 90 -16.34 -8.94 -11.69
CA ALA A 90 -15.72 -8.67 -12.98
C ALA A 90 -16.43 -7.57 -13.76
N SER A 91 -17.75 -7.49 -13.66
CA SER A 91 -18.54 -6.46 -14.35
C SER A 91 -18.39 -5.08 -13.71
N TRP A 92 -18.30 -5.01 -12.38
CA TRP A 92 -18.00 -3.77 -11.65
C TRP A 92 -16.63 -3.21 -12.01
N LEU A 93 -15.69 -4.09 -12.34
CA LEU A 93 -14.32 -3.75 -12.74
C LEU A 93 -14.14 -3.64 -14.27
N ARG A 94 -15.19 -3.88 -15.06
CA ARG A 94 -15.21 -3.59 -16.50
C ARG A 94 -15.75 -2.18 -16.69
N ARG A 95 -14.85 -1.23 -16.96
CA ARG A 95 -15.25 0.17 -17.21
C ARG A 95 -15.89 0.33 -18.59
N LYS A 96 -15.28 -0.17 -19.67
CA LYS A 96 -15.78 -0.15 -21.07
C LYS A 96 -15.19 -1.31 -21.92
N PRO A 97 -15.79 -1.67 -23.07
CA PRO A 97 -15.15 -2.58 -24.03
C PRO A 97 -13.74 -2.07 -24.39
N GLY A 98 -12.73 -2.91 -24.21
CA GLY A 98 -11.32 -2.57 -24.48
C GLY A 98 -10.56 -1.88 -23.34
N VAL A 99 -11.20 -1.58 -22.20
CA VAL A 99 -10.54 -1.02 -21.01
C VAL A 99 -10.77 -1.95 -19.81
N GLU A 100 -9.83 -2.86 -19.64
CA GLU A 100 -9.83 -3.80 -18.51
C GLU A 100 -9.20 -3.16 -17.27
N SER A 101 -9.76 -3.44 -16.09
CA SER A 101 -9.15 -3.01 -14.82
C SER A 101 -7.71 -3.53 -14.71
N SER A 102 -6.82 -2.67 -14.20
CA SER A 102 -5.43 -3.04 -13.87
C SER A 102 -5.34 -4.19 -12.86
N PHE A 103 -6.41 -4.44 -12.09
CA PHE A 103 -6.50 -5.61 -11.23
C PHE A 103 -6.53 -6.92 -12.05
N TRP A 104 -7.22 -6.93 -13.19
CA TRP A 104 -7.32 -8.11 -14.07
C TRP A 104 -6.12 -8.22 -15.01
N SER A 105 -5.63 -7.10 -15.52
CA SER A 105 -4.55 -7.06 -16.53
C SER A 105 -3.13 -6.98 -15.94
N GLY A 106 -2.99 -6.73 -14.63
CA GLY A 106 -1.70 -6.75 -13.95
C GLY A 106 -1.11 -8.16 -13.86
N SER A 107 0.20 -8.29 -14.10
CA SER A 107 0.90 -9.58 -14.02
C SER A 107 0.73 -10.23 -12.64
N ILE A 108 0.40 -11.51 -12.63
CA ILE A 108 0.29 -12.32 -11.40
C ILE A 108 1.62 -12.31 -10.62
N ALA A 109 2.76 -12.25 -11.32
CA ALA A 109 4.08 -12.15 -10.70
C ALA A 109 4.30 -10.79 -10.00
N GLU A 110 3.58 -9.74 -10.41
CA GLU A 110 3.66 -8.42 -9.80
C GLU A 110 2.71 -8.25 -8.62
N LYS A 111 1.69 -9.10 -8.49
CA LYS A 111 0.75 -9.12 -7.38
C LYS A 111 1.42 -9.66 -6.12
N ASN A 112 1.88 -8.76 -5.26
CA ASN A 112 2.49 -9.09 -3.98
C ASN A 112 2.04 -8.09 -2.91
N PRO A 113 2.14 -8.44 -1.61
CA PRO A 113 1.67 -7.58 -0.52
C PRO A 113 2.25 -6.14 -0.52
N LEU A 114 3.44 -5.92 -1.11
CA LEU A 114 4.04 -4.59 -1.23
C LEU A 114 3.41 -3.75 -2.36
N LYS A 115 3.05 -4.38 -3.49
CA LYS A 115 2.48 -3.70 -4.66
C LYS A 115 0.94 -3.71 -4.68
N THR A 116 0.32 -4.62 -3.95
CA THR A 116 -1.13 -4.83 -3.89
C THR A 116 -1.54 -4.99 -2.43
N PRO A 117 -1.70 -3.87 -1.68
CA PRO A 117 -1.97 -3.90 -0.25
C PRO A 117 -3.28 -4.65 0.10
N GLU A 118 -4.22 -4.73 -0.84
CA GLU A 118 -5.47 -5.48 -0.70
C GLU A 118 -5.23 -6.98 -0.51
N LEU A 119 -4.19 -7.55 -1.14
CA LEU A 119 -3.83 -8.95 -0.92
C LEU A 119 -3.36 -9.20 0.50
N PHE A 120 -2.69 -8.22 1.11
CA PHE A 120 -2.28 -8.30 2.49
C PHE A 120 -3.50 -8.24 3.43
N LEU A 121 -4.47 -7.37 3.15
CA LEU A 121 -5.73 -7.32 3.91
C LEU A 121 -6.49 -8.65 3.81
N VAL A 122 -6.58 -9.25 2.61
CA VAL A 122 -7.21 -10.57 2.44
C VAL A 122 -6.49 -11.64 3.24
N ALA A 123 -5.15 -11.63 3.26
CA ALA A 123 -4.37 -12.57 4.06
C ALA A 123 -4.60 -12.39 5.57
N GLN A 124 -4.66 -11.14 6.05
CA GLN A 124 -5.00 -10.85 7.45
C GLN A 124 -6.40 -11.34 7.83
N VAL A 125 -7.40 -11.09 6.98
CA VAL A 125 -8.77 -11.57 7.19
C VAL A 125 -8.81 -13.08 7.27
N ARG A 126 -8.16 -13.79 6.33
CA ARG A 126 -8.11 -15.26 6.33
C ARG A 126 -7.37 -15.83 7.53
N ALA A 127 -6.31 -15.16 8.00
CA ALA A 127 -5.57 -15.59 9.18
C ALA A 127 -6.44 -15.49 10.44
N VAL A 128 -7.22 -14.43 10.58
CA VAL A 128 -8.20 -14.31 11.67
C VAL A 128 -9.33 -15.33 11.53
N ASP A 129 -9.85 -15.53 10.31
CA ASP A 129 -10.89 -16.51 10.00
C ASP A 129 -10.50 -17.93 10.39
N LYS A 130 -9.29 -18.38 10.01
CA LYS A 130 -8.73 -19.65 10.47
C LYS A 130 -8.57 -19.73 11.98
N GLN A 131 -8.11 -18.64 12.59
CA GLN A 131 -7.94 -18.61 14.04
C GLN A 131 -9.31 -18.78 14.74
N LEU A 132 -10.36 -18.10 14.27
CA LEU A 132 -11.71 -18.24 14.80
C LEU A 132 -12.26 -19.66 14.61
N THR A 133 -11.98 -20.28 13.47
CA THR A 133 -12.36 -21.67 13.16
C THR A 133 -11.72 -22.67 14.13
N ASP A 134 -10.39 -22.57 14.33
CA ASP A 134 -9.62 -23.60 15.04
C ASP A 134 -9.51 -23.33 16.56
N GLY A 135 -9.75 -22.09 16.99
CA GLY A 135 -9.38 -21.63 18.33
C GLY A 135 -10.46 -21.73 19.40
N GLY A 136 -11.71 -22.03 19.04
CA GLY A 136 -12.83 -22.16 19.99
C GLY A 136 -13.08 -20.90 20.81
N TYR A 137 -13.04 -19.73 20.16
CA TYR A 137 -13.26 -18.44 20.81
C TYR A 137 -14.74 -18.18 21.05
N GLN A 138 -15.08 -17.61 22.21
CA GLN A 138 -16.46 -17.16 22.48
C GLN A 138 -16.63 -15.66 22.22
N ALA A 139 -15.53 -14.91 22.21
CA ALA A 139 -15.55 -13.48 21.92
C ALA A 139 -14.37 -13.05 21.04
N CYS A 140 -14.63 -12.08 20.17
CA CYS A 140 -13.65 -11.39 19.35
C CYS A 140 -13.77 -9.88 19.60
N ARG A 141 -12.65 -9.21 19.88
CA ARG A 141 -12.61 -7.76 20.08
C ARG A 141 -11.68 -7.14 19.06
N LEU A 142 -12.20 -6.15 18.34
CA LEU A 142 -11.51 -5.52 17.21
C LEU A 142 -11.22 -4.06 17.54
N LEU A 143 -9.94 -3.72 17.71
CA LEU A 143 -9.45 -2.37 17.98
C LEU A 143 -8.61 -1.90 16.78
N LEU A 144 -9.28 -1.53 15.69
CA LEU A 144 -8.66 -1.27 14.41
C LEU A 144 -9.01 0.13 13.89
N GLY A 145 -8.03 0.83 13.34
CA GLY A 145 -8.19 2.14 12.70
C GLY A 145 -8.84 2.02 11.32
N GLY A 146 -8.50 0.97 10.56
CA GLY A 146 -8.97 0.73 9.19
C GLY A 146 -10.45 0.33 9.11
N GLY A 147 -11.27 1.15 8.45
CA GLY A 147 -12.72 0.96 8.38
C GLY A 147 -13.16 -0.27 7.57
N LEU A 148 -12.44 -0.62 6.50
CA LEU A 148 -12.75 -1.80 5.67
C LEU A 148 -12.40 -3.10 6.40
N LEU A 149 -11.13 -3.25 6.83
CA LEU A 149 -10.67 -4.43 7.56
C LEU A 149 -11.52 -4.72 8.80
N ARG A 150 -11.85 -3.67 9.59
CA ARG A 150 -12.70 -3.81 10.77
C ARG A 150 -14.09 -4.33 10.42
N ARG A 151 -14.74 -3.78 9.38
CA ARG A 151 -16.06 -4.24 8.94
C ARG A 151 -16.01 -5.70 8.48
N THR A 152 -15.03 -6.04 7.65
CA THR A 152 -14.86 -7.41 7.17
C THR A 152 -14.63 -8.40 8.32
N LEU A 153 -13.80 -8.05 9.31
CA LEU A 153 -13.56 -8.91 10.47
C LEU A 153 -14.78 -9.03 11.40
N VAL A 154 -15.63 -8.00 11.47
CA VAL A 154 -16.93 -8.10 12.17
C VAL A 154 -17.81 -9.14 11.48
N ASP A 155 -17.91 -9.09 10.15
CA ASP A 155 -18.73 -10.02 9.38
C ASP A 155 -18.20 -11.46 9.48
N VAL A 156 -16.87 -11.62 9.44
CA VAL A 156 -16.21 -12.92 9.67
C VAL A 156 -16.50 -13.44 11.08
N ALA A 157 -16.34 -12.62 12.12
CA ALA A 157 -16.61 -13.06 13.49
C ALA A 157 -18.07 -13.47 13.71
N ARG A 158 -19.02 -12.74 13.09
CA ARG A 158 -20.45 -13.08 13.13
C ARG A 158 -20.76 -14.38 12.40
N ALA A 159 -20.07 -14.67 11.28
CA ALA A 159 -20.24 -15.92 10.55
C ALA A 159 -19.82 -17.16 11.37
N HIS A 160 -19.00 -16.97 12.39
CA HIS A 160 -18.58 -18.02 13.34
C HIS A 160 -19.37 -18.00 14.66
N ASP A 161 -20.48 -17.26 14.75
CA ASP A 161 -21.30 -17.10 15.96
C ASP A 161 -20.50 -16.59 17.18
N VAL A 162 -19.42 -15.84 16.95
CA VAL A 162 -18.56 -15.28 18.00
C VAL A 162 -19.07 -13.91 18.43
N SER A 163 -19.15 -13.66 19.75
CA SER A 163 -19.51 -12.35 20.28
C SER A 163 -18.50 -11.29 19.86
N VAL A 164 -18.88 -10.38 18.98
CA VAL A 164 -18.00 -9.36 18.43
C VAL A 164 -18.26 -7.98 19.03
N ALA A 165 -17.20 -7.30 19.47
CA ALA A 165 -17.24 -5.87 19.75
C ALA A 165 -16.12 -5.17 18.98
N ALA A 166 -16.47 -4.12 18.25
CA ALA A 166 -15.53 -3.39 17.41
C ALA A 166 -15.49 -1.91 17.80
N SER A 167 -14.29 -1.38 17.99
CA SER A 167 -14.07 0.03 18.32
C SER A 167 -13.13 0.65 17.29
N SER A 168 -13.46 1.87 16.87
CA SER A 168 -12.57 2.67 16.03
C SER A 168 -11.49 3.29 16.93
N THR A 169 -10.24 2.97 16.69
CA THR A 169 -9.09 3.54 17.42
C THR A 169 -8.62 4.88 16.81
N THR A 170 -9.34 5.37 15.79
CA THR A 170 -9.03 6.53 14.98
C THR A 170 -9.12 7.84 15.77
N SER A 171 -8.07 8.18 16.51
CA SER A 171 -8.03 9.37 17.38
C SER A 171 -7.71 10.68 16.65
N SER A 172 -7.09 10.62 15.45
CA SER A 172 -6.65 11.82 14.73
C SER A 172 -7.62 12.26 13.63
N TRP A 173 -7.86 13.58 13.52
CA TRP A 173 -8.66 14.17 12.43
C TRP A 173 -8.12 13.79 11.04
N ARG A 174 -6.79 13.60 10.91
CA ARG A 174 -6.13 13.14 9.68
C ARG A 174 -6.55 11.72 9.31
N ALA A 175 -6.65 10.83 10.29
CA ALA A 175 -7.09 9.47 10.08
C ALA A 175 -8.61 9.39 9.83
N ARG A 176 -9.40 10.30 10.40
CA ARG A 176 -10.84 10.45 10.05
C ARG A 176 -11.02 10.94 8.61
N LEU A 177 -10.23 11.93 8.18
CA LEU A 177 -10.24 12.40 6.79
C LEU A 177 -9.78 11.29 5.82
N ARG A 178 -8.72 10.55 6.17
CA ARG A 178 -8.26 9.40 5.39
C ARG A 178 -9.35 8.33 5.28
N SER A 179 -9.96 7.94 6.39
CA SER A 179 -11.06 6.96 6.39
C SER A 179 -12.30 7.45 5.62
N TRP A 180 -12.53 8.76 5.56
CA TRP A 180 -13.60 9.34 4.75
C TRP A 180 -13.25 9.30 3.26
N LEU A 181 -12.01 9.66 2.89
CA LEU A 181 -11.49 9.58 1.52
C LEU A 181 -11.39 8.14 0.99
N GLU A 182 -11.15 7.17 1.87
CA GLU A 182 -11.13 5.74 1.57
C GLU A 182 -12.53 5.10 1.56
N GLY A 183 -13.56 5.84 1.95
CA GLY A 183 -14.94 5.35 1.94
C GLY A 183 -15.59 5.49 0.56
N ASP A 184 -16.47 4.54 0.23
CA ASP A 184 -17.32 4.64 -0.95
C ASP A 184 -18.39 5.72 -0.73
N GLY A 185 -18.20 6.86 -1.38
CA GLY A 185 -19.14 7.97 -1.30
C GLY A 185 -19.04 8.87 -2.53
N ALA A 186 -20.19 9.34 -3.00
CA ALA A 186 -20.30 10.20 -4.20
C ALA A 186 -19.43 11.48 -4.13
N VAL A 187 -19.02 11.90 -2.94
CA VAL A 187 -18.17 13.07 -2.70
C VAL A 187 -16.72 12.69 -2.33
N ALA A 188 -16.54 11.58 -1.61
CA ALA A 188 -15.23 11.14 -1.15
C ALA A 188 -14.30 10.74 -2.31
N THR A 189 -14.82 9.93 -3.24
CA THR A 189 -14.09 9.44 -4.42
C THR A 189 -13.59 10.57 -5.33
N PRO A 190 -14.42 11.54 -5.77
CA PRO A 190 -13.93 12.64 -6.59
C PRO A 190 -12.96 13.56 -5.83
N MET A 191 -13.13 13.76 -4.52
CA MET A 191 -12.21 14.56 -3.72
C MET A 191 -10.84 13.87 -3.55
N ALA A 192 -10.83 12.55 -3.33
CA ALA A 192 -9.60 11.76 -3.31
C ALA A 192 -8.90 11.80 -4.68
N ALA A 193 -9.65 11.65 -5.78
CA ALA A 193 -9.12 11.78 -7.13
C ALA A 193 -8.51 13.17 -7.37
N TRP A 194 -9.18 14.24 -6.92
CA TRP A 194 -8.68 15.60 -7.04
C TRP A 194 -7.42 15.86 -6.21
N LEU A 195 -7.34 15.33 -4.98
CA LEU A 195 -6.13 15.39 -4.15
C LEU A 195 -4.95 14.68 -4.80
N VAL A 196 -5.19 13.50 -5.39
CA VAL A 196 -4.16 12.77 -6.14
C VAL A 196 -3.75 13.56 -7.38
N TRP A 197 -4.71 14.06 -8.15
CA TRP A 197 -4.48 14.84 -9.37
C TRP A 197 -3.68 16.12 -9.10
N SER A 198 -4.09 16.91 -8.11
CA SER A 198 -3.41 18.15 -7.71
C SER A 198 -1.98 17.88 -7.23
N ARG A 199 -1.74 16.76 -6.54
CA ARG A 199 -0.39 16.33 -6.15
C ARG A 199 0.48 16.02 -7.38
N PHE A 200 -0.03 15.28 -8.36
CA PHE A 200 0.70 14.99 -9.60
C PHE A 200 0.98 16.26 -10.40
N LEU A 201 0.02 17.19 -10.46
CA LEU A 201 0.23 18.51 -11.06
C LEU A 201 1.34 19.28 -10.34
N ALA A 202 1.33 19.33 -9.01
CA ALA A 202 2.36 19.99 -8.22
C ALA A 202 3.75 19.35 -8.45
N TRP A 203 3.81 18.02 -8.55
CA TRP A 203 5.05 17.31 -8.89
C TRP A 203 5.54 17.64 -10.29
N GLY A 204 4.64 17.69 -11.28
CA GLY A 204 5.01 18.08 -12.64
C GLY A 204 5.49 19.51 -12.75
N LEU A 205 4.89 20.44 -12.01
CA LEU A 205 5.38 21.81 -11.90
C LEU A 205 6.75 21.89 -11.21
N MET A 206 6.98 21.10 -10.17
CA MET A 206 8.27 21.05 -9.47
C MET A 206 9.37 20.39 -10.31
N ALA A 207 9.04 19.37 -11.11
CA ALA A 207 9.98 18.73 -12.04
C ALA A 207 10.06 19.46 -13.38
N ARG A 208 9.32 20.56 -13.57
CA ARG A 208 9.41 21.39 -14.76
C ARG A 208 10.84 21.95 -14.88
N GLY A 209 11.50 21.65 -16.00
CA GLY A 209 12.92 21.95 -16.21
C GLY A 209 13.86 20.77 -15.94
N LEU A 210 13.36 19.66 -15.39
CA LEU A 210 14.01 18.33 -15.38
C LEU A 210 13.51 17.46 -16.54
N THR A 211 12.91 18.06 -17.57
CA THR A 211 12.68 17.38 -18.83
C THR A 211 14.02 17.22 -19.54
N PHE A 212 14.07 16.40 -20.60
CA PHE A 212 15.10 16.60 -21.62
C PHE A 212 15.10 18.09 -21.96
N GLY A 213 16.19 18.81 -21.68
CA GLY A 213 16.27 20.25 -21.91
C GLY A 213 16.19 20.58 -23.41
N ALA A 214 16.71 21.76 -23.79
CA ALA A 214 16.80 22.19 -25.19
C ALA A 214 17.49 21.19 -26.15
N ALA A 215 18.18 20.17 -25.62
CA ALA A 215 18.86 19.13 -26.40
C ALA A 215 17.91 18.08 -27.03
N GLY A 216 16.67 17.91 -26.55
CA GLY A 216 15.82 16.81 -27.02
C GLY A 216 16.46 15.42 -26.84
N LEU A 217 15.76 14.36 -27.23
CA LEU A 217 16.39 13.04 -27.40
C LEU A 217 17.15 13.06 -28.73
N GLU A 218 18.41 13.51 -28.74
CA GLU A 218 19.25 13.40 -29.95
C GLU A 218 19.47 11.92 -30.29
N PRO A 219 18.98 11.42 -31.44
CA PRO A 219 19.20 10.05 -31.86
C PRO A 219 20.60 9.87 -32.49
N PRO A 220 21.25 8.71 -32.35
CA PRO A 220 20.82 7.54 -31.58
C PRO A 220 21.29 7.60 -30.12
N ALA A 221 20.35 7.50 -29.17
CA ALA A 221 20.66 7.41 -27.75
C ALA A 221 19.80 6.35 -27.07
N THR A 222 20.38 5.63 -26.10
CA THR A 222 19.66 4.59 -25.35
C THR A 222 18.85 5.26 -24.24
N LEU A 223 17.53 5.04 -24.22
CA LEU A 223 16.68 5.45 -23.10
C LEU A 223 16.62 4.33 -22.05
N PHE A 224 17.09 4.62 -20.85
CA PHE A 224 17.03 3.71 -19.71
C PHE A 224 16.03 4.22 -18.67
N VAL A 225 15.03 3.39 -18.35
CA VAL A 225 14.00 3.73 -17.36
C VAL A 225 14.34 3.05 -16.03
N SER A 226 14.37 3.81 -14.93
CA SER A 226 14.71 3.27 -13.61
C SER A 226 13.98 3.98 -12.48
N TYR A 227 13.84 3.30 -11.35
CA TYR A 227 13.38 3.90 -10.09
C TYR A 227 14.35 4.97 -9.58
N PHE A 228 13.79 6.07 -9.07
CA PHE A 228 14.52 7.22 -8.53
C PHE A 228 13.86 7.67 -7.21
N PRO A 229 14.60 8.14 -6.16
CA PRO A 229 16.02 8.49 -6.09
C PRO A 229 16.93 7.36 -5.57
N HIS A 230 16.78 6.15 -6.11
CA HIS A 230 17.57 5.00 -5.65
C HIS A 230 18.96 4.93 -6.30
N VAL A 231 19.82 5.87 -5.91
CA VAL A 231 21.19 6.04 -6.41
C VAL A 231 22.24 5.61 -5.38
N ASP A 232 23.46 5.33 -5.82
CA ASP A 232 24.59 5.11 -4.91
C ASP A 232 24.84 6.37 -4.07
N ARG A 233 24.79 6.22 -2.74
CA ARG A 233 24.88 7.35 -1.81
C ARG A 233 26.26 8.01 -1.80
N ARG A 234 27.34 7.24 -2.00
CA ARG A 234 28.71 7.76 -2.02
C ARG A 234 28.96 8.53 -3.30
N ALA A 235 28.55 8.00 -4.45
CA ALA A 235 28.64 8.69 -5.73
C ALA A 235 27.76 9.95 -5.76
N ALA A 236 26.53 9.86 -5.22
CA ALA A 236 25.63 11.00 -5.13
C ALA A 236 26.19 12.13 -4.25
N ALA A 237 26.93 11.81 -3.18
CA ALA A 237 27.60 12.81 -2.34
C ALA A 237 28.69 13.58 -3.12
N SER A 238 29.34 12.91 -4.08
CA SER A 238 30.28 13.54 -5.03
C SER A 238 29.61 14.21 -6.25
N GLY A 239 28.27 14.28 -6.28
CA GLY A 239 27.52 14.88 -7.39
C GLY A 239 27.39 14.00 -8.64
N ARG A 240 27.84 12.74 -8.60
CA ARG A 240 27.75 11.80 -9.73
C ARG A 240 26.48 10.96 -9.65
N PHE A 241 25.83 10.77 -10.79
CA PHE A 241 24.69 9.86 -10.88
C PHE A 241 25.19 8.43 -11.12
N VAL A 242 24.99 7.55 -10.15
CA VAL A 242 25.23 6.11 -10.32
C VAL A 242 24.00 5.35 -9.87
N ASN A 243 23.43 4.57 -10.78
CA ASN A 243 22.30 3.71 -10.48
C ASN A 243 22.74 2.55 -9.61
N ARG A 244 22.10 2.39 -8.45
CA ARG A 244 22.51 1.40 -7.44
C ARG A 244 22.32 -0.05 -7.89
N TYR A 245 21.38 -0.35 -8.78
CA TYR A 245 21.10 -1.72 -9.21
C TYR A 245 21.88 -2.14 -10.45
N VAL A 246 22.24 -1.18 -11.28
CA VAL A 246 22.77 -1.45 -12.62
C VAL A 246 24.07 -0.71 -12.90
N GLY A 247 24.87 -0.40 -11.88
CA GLY A 247 26.15 0.31 -12.03
C GLY A 247 27.05 -0.25 -13.15
N PRO A 248 27.40 -1.56 -13.14
CA PRO A 248 28.21 -2.15 -14.21
C PRO A 248 27.56 -2.07 -15.60
N LEU A 249 26.23 -2.14 -15.68
CA LEU A 249 25.50 -1.99 -16.94
C LEU A 249 25.47 -0.53 -17.39
N GLN A 250 25.32 0.41 -16.46
CA GLN A 250 25.40 1.85 -16.73
C GLN A 250 26.76 2.19 -17.36
N ASP A 251 27.86 1.68 -16.79
CA ASP A 251 29.21 1.90 -17.33
C ASP A 251 29.31 1.38 -18.78
N ARG A 252 28.86 0.15 -19.03
CA ARG A 252 28.84 -0.47 -20.37
C ARG A 252 27.96 0.28 -21.36
N LEU A 253 26.80 0.78 -20.91
CA LEU A 253 25.89 1.55 -21.77
C LEU A 253 26.48 2.92 -22.12
N THR A 254 27.15 3.57 -21.17
CA THR A 254 27.86 4.83 -21.40
C THR A 254 29.06 4.66 -22.33
N GLU A 255 29.78 3.53 -22.26
CA GLU A 255 30.83 3.17 -23.21
C GLU A 255 30.28 2.96 -24.64
N ALA A 256 29.09 2.34 -24.75
CA ALA A 256 28.47 2.02 -26.04
C ALA A 256 27.86 3.24 -26.73
N GLY A 257 27.57 4.31 -25.99
CA GLY A 257 27.03 5.54 -26.54
C GLY A 257 26.26 6.37 -25.52
N PRO A 258 25.55 7.42 -25.98
CA PRO A 258 24.84 8.28 -25.07
C PRO A 258 23.62 7.59 -24.44
N VAL A 259 23.51 7.69 -23.11
CA VAL A 259 22.39 7.13 -22.33
C VAL A 259 21.56 8.26 -21.74
N TRP A 260 20.26 8.21 -21.94
CA TRP A 260 19.29 9.04 -21.25
C TRP A 260 18.61 8.25 -20.15
N TRP A 261 18.56 8.83 -18.95
CA TRP A 261 17.92 8.24 -17.79
C TRP A 261 16.54 8.85 -17.59
N LEU A 262 15.51 8.02 -17.56
CA LEU A 262 14.17 8.40 -17.16
C LEU A 262 13.90 7.84 -15.76
N GLY A 263 13.91 8.72 -14.77
CA GLY A 263 13.63 8.41 -13.37
C GLY A 263 12.13 8.33 -13.10
N LEU A 264 11.64 7.16 -12.68
CA LEU A 264 10.32 6.99 -12.08
C LEU A 264 10.43 7.29 -10.59
N PHE A 265 9.77 8.34 -10.09
CA PHE A 265 9.82 8.62 -8.67
C PHE A 265 9.11 7.53 -7.85
N VAL A 266 9.82 7.04 -6.84
CA VAL A 266 9.31 6.10 -5.85
C VAL A 266 9.76 6.56 -4.46
N PHE A 267 8.88 6.41 -3.48
CA PHE A 267 9.20 6.68 -2.08
C PHE A 267 10.10 5.56 -1.54
N ILE A 268 11.41 5.73 -1.70
CA ILE A 268 12.42 4.83 -1.13
C ILE A 268 13.37 5.65 -0.24
N ASP A 269 13.86 5.05 0.83
CA ASP A 269 14.78 5.65 1.80
C ASP A 269 14.23 6.91 2.52
N GLY A 270 12.91 7.03 2.63
CA GLY A 270 12.25 8.15 3.32
C GLY A 270 12.36 9.50 2.60
N ARG A 271 12.88 9.53 1.38
CA ARG A 271 13.04 10.78 0.62
C ARG A 271 11.72 11.20 -0.02
N GLY A 272 11.35 12.46 0.20
CA GLY A 272 10.21 13.08 -0.46
C GLY A 272 10.51 13.45 -1.92
N PHE A 273 9.46 13.71 -2.69
CA PHE A 273 9.60 14.13 -4.10
C PHE A 273 10.48 15.38 -4.27
N ARG A 274 10.38 16.36 -3.36
CA ARG A 274 11.17 17.59 -3.42
C ARG A 274 12.68 17.31 -3.33
N GLU A 275 13.07 16.40 -2.44
CA GLU A 275 14.47 16.00 -2.28
C GLU A 275 14.96 15.24 -3.51
N ALA A 276 14.12 14.36 -4.06
CA ALA A 276 14.40 13.68 -5.32
C ALA A 276 14.58 14.68 -6.47
N ALA A 277 13.65 15.61 -6.67
CA ALA A 277 13.76 16.64 -7.70
C ALA A 277 15.02 17.51 -7.52
N SER A 278 15.35 17.90 -6.29
CA SER A 278 16.60 18.63 -6.00
C SER A 278 17.84 17.82 -6.35
N LEU A 279 17.85 16.53 -6.03
CA LEU A 279 18.94 15.63 -6.38
C LEU A 279 19.08 15.47 -7.90
N ALA A 280 17.97 15.28 -8.62
CA ALA A 280 17.96 15.21 -10.08
C ALA A 280 18.50 16.51 -10.70
N ARG A 281 18.13 17.69 -10.19
CA ARG A 281 18.67 18.97 -10.68
C ARG A 281 20.17 19.07 -10.53
N ARG A 282 20.73 18.55 -9.43
CA ARG A 282 22.19 18.53 -9.23
C ARG A 282 22.89 17.64 -10.25
N PHE A 283 22.33 16.47 -10.55
CA PHE A 283 22.87 15.58 -11.58
C PHE A 283 22.80 16.22 -12.96
N VAL A 284 21.66 16.81 -13.33
CA VAL A 284 21.49 17.50 -14.62
C VAL A 284 22.46 18.70 -14.73
N ALA A 285 22.63 19.48 -13.67
CA ALA A 285 23.60 20.57 -13.63
C ALA A 285 25.06 20.08 -13.72
N GLY A 286 25.33 18.84 -13.28
CA GLY A 286 26.60 18.14 -13.45
C GLY A 286 26.81 17.53 -14.85
N GLY A 287 25.87 17.73 -15.78
CA GLY A 287 25.94 17.22 -17.15
C GLY A 287 25.26 15.87 -17.37
N GLU A 288 24.61 15.31 -16.36
CA GLU A 288 23.90 14.03 -16.50
C GLU A 288 22.65 14.18 -17.36
N ARG A 289 22.48 13.22 -18.27
CA ARG A 289 21.32 13.12 -19.15
C ARG A 289 20.15 12.45 -18.43
N LEU A 290 19.61 13.13 -17.42
CA LEU A 290 18.55 12.62 -16.55
C LEU A 290 17.26 13.45 -16.67
N ALA A 291 16.13 12.78 -16.80
CA ALA A 291 14.81 13.36 -16.70
C ALA A 291 13.94 12.61 -15.66
N LEU A 292 12.97 13.28 -15.06
CA LEU A 292 11.96 12.63 -14.21
C LEU A 292 10.66 12.43 -14.99
N LEU A 293 10.01 11.29 -14.84
CA LEU A 293 8.72 11.02 -15.50
C LEU A 293 7.67 12.06 -15.11
N GLU A 294 7.69 12.53 -13.86
CA GLU A 294 6.74 13.52 -13.36
C GLU A 294 6.85 14.84 -14.12
N ALA A 295 8.01 15.16 -14.71
CA ALA A 295 8.20 16.38 -15.51
C ALA A 295 7.28 16.45 -16.75
N TYR A 296 6.78 15.29 -17.22
CA TYR A 296 5.82 15.19 -18.33
C TYR A 296 4.37 15.40 -17.89
N GLY A 297 4.11 15.50 -16.58
CA GLY A 297 2.80 15.81 -15.99
C GLY A 297 2.39 17.27 -16.17
N THR A 298 2.33 17.74 -17.41
CA THR A 298 1.93 19.13 -17.74
C THR A 298 0.45 19.37 -17.44
N PRO A 299 0.02 20.63 -17.17
CA PRO A 299 -1.40 20.93 -16.97
C PRO A 299 -2.29 20.41 -18.09
N LEU A 300 -1.85 20.52 -19.35
CA LEU A 300 -2.59 20.01 -20.51
C LEU A 300 -2.68 18.48 -20.52
N ALA A 301 -1.57 17.79 -20.24
CA ALA A 301 -1.58 16.33 -20.12
C ALA A 301 -2.50 15.89 -18.97
N MET A 302 -2.49 16.61 -17.85
CA MET A 302 -3.33 16.31 -16.68
C MET A 302 -4.82 16.58 -16.95
N VAL A 303 -5.16 17.62 -17.72
CA VAL A 303 -6.54 17.85 -18.19
C VAL A 303 -6.97 16.73 -19.15
N ARG A 304 -6.10 16.32 -20.08
CA ARG A 304 -6.39 15.18 -20.97
C ARG A 304 -6.62 13.89 -20.18
N VAL A 305 -5.76 13.59 -19.20
CA VAL A 305 -5.94 12.43 -18.31
C VAL A 305 -7.25 12.52 -17.55
N TRP A 306 -7.63 13.70 -17.07
CA TRP A 306 -8.90 13.91 -16.37
C TRP A 306 -10.12 13.74 -17.30
N LEU A 307 -10.06 14.28 -18.51
CA LEU A 307 -11.10 14.10 -19.54
C LEU A 307 -11.23 12.64 -19.97
N GLU A 308 -10.11 11.94 -20.17
CA GLU A 308 -10.12 10.50 -20.44
C GLU A 308 -10.67 9.72 -19.24
N TRP A 309 -10.28 10.06 -18.02
CA TRP A 309 -10.85 9.44 -16.83
C TRP A 309 -12.36 9.65 -16.73
N TRP A 310 -12.86 10.86 -17.02
CA TRP A 310 -14.29 11.15 -17.07
C TRP A 310 -15.00 10.42 -18.21
N ARG A 311 -14.36 10.30 -19.38
CA ARG A 311 -14.87 9.46 -20.48
C ARG A 311 -14.88 7.98 -20.10
N LEU A 312 -14.05 7.53 -19.17
CA LEU A 312 -13.92 6.13 -18.74
C LEU A 312 -14.73 5.79 -17.48
N SER A 313 -15.27 6.79 -16.78
CA SER A 313 -16.11 6.65 -15.59
C SER A 313 -17.59 6.73 -15.96
#